data_AF-Q1D643-F1
#
_entry.id   AF-Q1D643-F1
#
_cell.length_a   1.000
_cell.length_b   1.000
_cell.length_c   1.000
_cell.angle_alpha   90.00
_cell.angle_beta   90.00
_cell.angle_gamma   90.00
#
_symmetry.space_group_name_H-M   'P 1'
#
loop_
_entity.id
_entity.type
_entity.pdbx_description
1 polymer ?
#
loop_
_entity_poly.entity_id
_entity_poly.type
_entity_poly.pdbx_seq_one_letter_code
_entity_poly.pdbx_strand_id
1 'polypeptide(L)'
;MSPAMASAPRERFGRYELQERVGQGGMAETWRARLLGAAGVTKSVLIKKVLPEYANDEAFVSMFISEARISATLSHGAIAQVFDFGKVDGQYFLAMELVEGQPLNRILKRALRSGYHSLPVPIAVFIAMEMCRGLHYAHTRSDEKGEPLGIVHRDISPDNVLIGYEGQVKIVDFGIAKARSLRSFNTEPGVVKGKYLFFSPEQARGEAVDARTDVWATGVVLFQMLCGRLPLEGQVHTVLRRLNSGQPLPSPRQVRSDIPVALDSIIQRALALQKDSRFESAHALGDALAGFLYSSTPRFSPMSVAYLLRELYRPDLEALGMNAPVPASFAEEMSIWREAPPLPAPTQHGVPALDVEPDYRTEESGPVEVDDAEKEAPAPRATRVGLFAEGSRSSQWVAGVGLVMAAVLAVVAVTRVGADVLAAAKEEVRAPGPPVAQRIIPPALPPGPPVAAPSKPPAAEEAPSRASEAMVENADDDEVSGNADTPDDAAEVAAERSAVARPVSGVRSGKVVPAAGKVARGQTRQAQAALLGAAGNALAVSPVTVGPAHRVLTAGRALQREGKYTDARNSARECARLEPGNAECYLLLGAVEVKLGRIEEGARNYHRFLELAPSDHPLASTVLRILQEYEAR
;
A
#
# COMPACT_ATOMS: atom_id res chain seq x y z
N MET A 1 33.81 5.54 37.81
CA MET A 1 32.81 6.47 37.24
C MET A 1 33.16 6.66 35.76
N SER A 2 32.43 6.04 34.85
CA SER A 2 32.63 6.26 33.41
C SER A 2 32.09 7.64 33.01
N PRO A 3 32.74 8.37 32.10
CA PRO A 3 32.27 9.69 31.69
C PRO A 3 30.96 9.56 30.92
N ALA A 4 30.00 10.43 31.22
CA ALA A 4 28.76 10.51 30.46
C ALA A 4 29.07 10.85 29.00
N MET A 5 28.53 10.07 28.05
CA MET A 5 28.59 10.42 26.63
C MET A 5 27.90 11.77 26.44
N ALA A 6 28.64 12.76 25.94
CA ALA A 6 28.08 14.05 25.59
C ALA A 6 27.00 13.86 24.52
N SER A 7 25.74 14.18 24.86
CA SER A 7 24.65 14.08 23.88
C SER A 7 24.92 15.03 22.72
N ALA A 8 24.73 14.54 21.49
CA ALA A 8 24.78 15.36 20.28
C ALA A 8 23.94 16.66 20.44
N PRO A 9 24.32 17.77 19.78
CA PRO A 9 23.60 19.03 19.89
C PRO A 9 22.13 18.84 19.49
N ARG A 10 21.24 19.08 20.46
CA ARG A 10 19.80 18.93 20.31
C ARG A 10 19.25 20.08 19.47
N GLU A 11 18.95 19.80 18.20
CA GLU A 11 18.38 20.79 17.28
C GLU A 11 16.96 21.16 17.72
N ARG A 12 16.70 22.46 17.89
CA ARG A 12 15.36 22.95 18.21
C ARG A 12 14.59 23.25 16.92
N PHE A 13 13.54 22.49 16.68
CA PHE A 13 12.63 22.63 15.54
C PHE A 13 11.29 23.18 16.04
N GLY A 14 11.18 24.50 16.15
CA GLY A 14 10.02 25.19 16.73
C GLY A 14 9.78 24.83 18.21
N ARG A 15 8.69 24.11 18.49
CA ARG A 15 8.33 23.59 19.83
C ARG A 15 8.85 22.17 20.12
N TYR A 16 9.62 21.61 19.20
CA TYR A 16 10.18 20.27 19.30
C TYR A 16 11.70 20.33 19.48
N GLU A 17 12.22 19.46 20.33
CA GLU A 17 13.64 19.17 20.46
C GLU A 17 13.92 17.88 19.68
N LEU A 18 14.63 17.97 18.55
CA LEU A 18 15.02 16.80 17.76
C LEU A 18 16.16 16.07 18.48
N GLN A 19 16.03 14.76 18.63
CA GLN A 19 16.95 13.94 19.43
C GLN A 19 17.75 12.96 18.56
N GLU A 20 17.09 12.21 17.69
CA GLU A 20 17.69 11.15 16.88
C GLU A 20 16.96 11.02 15.55
N ARG A 21 17.70 10.83 14.44
CA ARG A 21 17.10 10.60 13.12
C ARG A 21 16.79 9.11 12.94
N VAL A 22 15.51 8.76 12.96
CA VAL A 22 14.98 7.39 12.89
C VAL A 22 15.08 6.82 11.47
N GLY A 23 15.00 7.68 10.45
CA GLY A 23 15.16 7.28 9.05
C GLY A 23 15.05 8.44 8.07
N GLN A 24 15.48 8.18 6.83
CA GLN A 24 15.32 9.09 5.70
C GLN A 24 14.64 8.32 4.56
N GLY A 25 13.43 8.72 4.20
CA GLY A 25 12.74 8.27 2.99
C GLY A 25 13.09 9.15 1.79
N GLY A 26 12.55 8.82 0.62
CA GLY A 26 12.86 9.56 -0.62
C GLY A 26 12.36 11.01 -0.66
N MET A 27 11.41 11.39 0.19
CA MET A 27 10.74 12.71 0.18
C MET A 27 10.65 13.37 1.58
N ALA A 28 10.91 12.61 2.64
CA ALA A 28 10.77 13.05 4.02
C ALA A 28 11.78 12.33 4.93
N GLU A 29 12.24 13.01 5.96
CA GLU A 29 13.04 12.43 7.05
C GLU A 29 12.18 12.29 8.33
N THR A 30 12.49 11.28 9.13
CA THR A 30 11.80 11.01 10.40
C THR A 30 12.74 11.11 11.58
N TRP A 31 12.30 11.82 12.62
CA TRP A 31 13.07 12.11 13.82
C TRP A 31 12.31 11.69 15.07
N ARG A 32 13.00 11.04 16.00
CA ARG A 32 12.60 10.98 17.41
C ARG A 32 12.81 12.36 17.99
N ALA A 33 11.76 12.93 18.56
CA ALA A 33 11.79 14.25 19.14
C ALA A 33 11.01 14.31 20.45
N ARG A 34 11.22 15.39 21.18
CA ARG A 34 10.51 15.72 22.41
C ARG A 34 9.71 17.00 22.19
N LEU A 35 8.39 16.92 22.31
CA LEU A 35 7.52 18.09 22.42
C LEU A 35 7.82 18.80 23.74
N LEU A 36 8.11 20.10 23.68
CA LEU A 36 8.30 20.97 24.84
C LEU A 36 7.00 21.73 25.13
N GLY A 37 6.29 21.31 26.17
CA GLY A 37 5.04 21.91 26.63
C GLY A 37 5.24 22.98 27.71
N ALA A 38 4.13 23.55 28.18
CA ALA A 38 4.12 24.46 29.32
C ALA A 38 4.56 23.76 30.62
N ALA A 39 5.07 24.51 31.59
CA ALA A 39 5.50 24.04 32.90
C ALA A 39 6.49 22.85 32.88
N GLY A 40 7.28 22.70 31.80
CA GLY A 40 8.26 21.61 31.67
C GLY A 40 7.64 20.25 31.33
N VAL A 41 6.34 20.18 31.03
CA VAL A 41 5.71 18.94 30.53
C VAL A 41 6.34 18.59 29.18
N THR A 42 6.81 17.34 29.04
CA THR A 42 7.38 16.87 27.77
C THR A 42 6.76 15.56 27.31
N LYS A 43 6.66 15.36 25.99
CA LYS A 43 6.11 14.15 25.37
C LYS A 43 7.02 13.69 24.23
N SER A 44 7.38 12.41 24.20
CA SER A 44 8.08 11.80 23.07
C SER A 44 7.16 11.73 21.86
N VAL A 45 7.65 12.14 20.69
CA VAL A 45 6.92 12.18 19.42
C VAL A 45 7.83 11.79 18.27
N LEU A 46 7.25 11.34 17.17
CA LEU A 46 7.93 11.21 15.88
C LEU A 46 7.61 12.45 15.04
N ILE A 47 8.63 13.11 14.49
CA ILE A 47 8.46 14.22 13.52
C ILE A 47 8.84 13.72 12.13
N LYS A 48 7.89 13.74 11.19
CA LYS A 48 8.12 13.50 9.76
C LYS A 48 8.25 14.87 9.08
N LYS A 49 9.48 15.28 8.72
CA LYS A 49 9.81 16.55 8.06
C LYS A 49 9.91 16.34 6.55
N VAL A 50 9.36 17.25 5.76
CA VAL A 50 9.59 17.31 4.30
C VAL A 50 11.03 17.72 4.01
N LEU A 51 11.72 16.98 3.13
CA LEU A 51 13.09 17.33 2.72
C LEU A 51 13.09 18.68 1.96
N PRO A 52 14.12 19.54 2.12
CA PRO A 52 14.16 20.88 1.48
C PRO A 52 13.92 20.87 -0.03
N GLU A 53 14.45 19.85 -0.71
CA GLU A 53 14.32 19.63 -2.16
C GLU A 53 12.86 19.56 -2.64
N TYR A 54 11.95 19.02 -1.82
CA TYR A 54 10.52 18.88 -2.13
C TYR A 54 9.65 19.96 -1.47
N ALA A 55 10.24 20.90 -0.72
CA ALA A 55 9.48 21.94 -0.01
C ALA A 55 8.80 22.95 -0.95
N ASN A 56 9.28 23.05 -2.20
CA ASN A 56 8.73 23.90 -3.27
C ASN A 56 7.95 23.13 -4.34
N ASP A 57 7.85 21.80 -4.25
CA ASP A 57 7.00 21.00 -5.13
C ASP A 57 5.55 21.11 -4.63
N GLU A 58 4.74 21.96 -5.29
CA GLU A 58 3.33 22.17 -4.92
C GLU A 58 2.50 20.89 -4.97
N ALA A 59 2.80 19.95 -5.87
CA ALA A 59 2.08 18.69 -5.98
C ALA A 59 2.39 17.79 -4.78
N PHE A 60 3.66 17.66 -4.41
CA PHE A 60 4.09 16.94 -3.21
C PHE A 60 3.59 17.61 -1.92
N VAL A 61 3.67 18.93 -1.80
CA VAL A 61 3.18 19.67 -0.62
C VAL A 61 1.66 19.53 -0.48
N SER A 62 0.89 19.67 -1.56
CA SER A 62 -0.56 19.44 -1.58
C SER A 62 -0.92 18.01 -1.15
N MET A 63 -0.11 17.03 -1.57
CA MET A 63 -0.23 15.63 -1.23
C MET A 63 0.04 15.37 0.26
N PHE A 64 1.15 15.86 0.80
CA PHE A 64 1.53 15.74 2.21
C PHE A 64 0.51 16.43 3.14
N ILE A 65 0.01 17.61 2.74
CA ILE A 65 -1.09 18.32 3.43
C ILE A 65 -2.38 17.48 3.44
N SER A 66 -2.66 16.74 2.36
CA SER A 66 -3.87 15.90 2.27
C SER A 66 -3.76 14.65 3.15
N GLU A 67 -2.58 14.03 3.20
CA GLU A 67 -2.24 12.93 4.13
C GLU A 67 -2.34 13.38 5.60
N ALA A 68 -1.80 14.56 5.92
CA ALA A 68 -1.87 15.16 7.25
C ALA A 68 -3.31 15.45 7.70
N ARG A 69 -4.15 16.04 6.83
CA ARG A 69 -5.56 16.34 7.15
C ARG A 69 -6.35 15.08 7.49
N ILE A 70 -6.24 14.03 6.66
CA ILE A 70 -6.95 12.78 6.90
C ILE A 70 -6.41 12.10 8.16
N SER A 71 -5.09 12.01 8.33
CA SER A 71 -4.50 11.36 9.51
C SER A 71 -4.84 12.09 10.82
N ALA A 72 -5.03 13.40 10.80
CA ALA A 72 -5.46 14.20 11.95
C ALA A 72 -6.92 13.94 12.39
N THR A 73 -7.79 13.39 11.54
CA THR A 73 -9.16 13.00 11.94
C THR A 73 -9.23 11.58 12.53
N LEU A 74 -8.10 10.86 12.57
CA LEU A 74 -8.02 9.47 13.03
C LEU A 74 -7.44 9.39 14.45
N SER A 75 -8.20 8.79 15.37
CA SER A 75 -7.79 8.54 16.76
C SER A 75 -8.28 7.16 17.20
N HIS A 76 -7.45 6.14 16.99
CA HIS A 76 -7.77 4.73 17.25
C HIS A 76 -6.54 3.98 17.78
N GLY A 77 -6.73 2.98 18.63
CA GLY A 77 -5.61 2.23 19.22
C GLY A 77 -4.65 1.63 18.18
N ALA A 78 -5.22 1.07 17.10
CA ALA A 78 -4.46 0.45 16.00
C ALA A 78 -4.02 1.41 14.87
N ILE A 79 -4.07 2.72 15.08
CA ILE A 79 -3.54 3.74 14.15
C ILE A 79 -2.59 4.64 14.94
N ALA A 80 -1.43 4.99 14.38
CA ALA A 80 -0.54 5.96 15.03
C ALA A 80 -1.18 7.35 15.02
N GLN A 81 -1.40 7.95 16.18
CA GLN A 81 -2.11 9.22 16.29
C GLN A 81 -1.26 10.40 15.78
N VAL A 82 -1.84 11.26 14.95
CA VAL A 82 -1.26 12.58 14.63
C VAL A 82 -1.59 13.57 15.74
N PHE A 83 -0.58 14.30 16.24
CA PHE A 83 -0.73 15.30 17.29
C PHE A 83 -0.65 16.75 16.77
N ASP A 84 0.09 16.98 15.68
CA ASP A 84 0.32 18.32 15.13
C ASP A 84 0.69 18.25 13.65
N PHE A 85 0.34 19.29 12.90
CA PHE A 85 0.78 19.52 11.53
C PHE A 85 1.09 21.01 11.37
N GLY A 86 2.25 21.34 10.83
CA GLY A 86 2.64 22.74 10.69
C GLY A 86 3.82 22.96 9.77
N LYS A 87 4.38 24.17 9.86
CA LYS A 87 5.53 24.63 9.10
C LYS A 87 6.52 25.32 10.02
N VAL A 88 7.79 24.94 9.97
CA VAL A 88 8.90 25.54 10.72
C VAL A 88 10.04 25.76 9.72
N ASP A 89 10.63 26.95 9.72
CA ASP A 89 11.78 27.33 8.87
C ASP A 89 11.63 26.97 7.39
N GLY A 90 10.41 27.18 6.86
CA GLY A 90 10.07 26.85 5.47
C GLY A 90 9.66 25.39 5.21
N GLN A 91 9.95 24.47 6.13
CA GLN A 91 9.68 23.04 5.99
C GLN A 91 8.33 22.65 6.62
N TYR A 92 7.53 21.87 5.89
CA TYR A 92 6.33 21.24 6.47
C TYR A 92 6.72 20.03 7.32
N PHE A 93 5.97 19.80 8.41
CA PHE A 93 6.16 18.65 9.28
C PHE A 93 4.83 18.07 9.78
N LEU A 94 4.87 16.79 10.14
CA LEU A 94 3.80 16.08 10.84
C LEU A 94 4.37 15.51 12.14
N ALA A 95 3.82 15.91 13.28
CA ALA A 95 4.16 15.32 14.58
C ALA A 95 3.13 14.24 14.94
N MET A 96 3.61 13.04 15.22
CA MET A 96 2.77 11.87 15.47
C MET A 96 3.29 11.05 16.65
N GLU A 97 2.51 10.03 17.02
CA GLU A 97 2.85 9.04 18.02
C GLU A 97 4.19 8.36 17.71
N LEU A 98 5.10 8.40 18.68
CA LEU A 98 6.30 7.57 18.65
C LEU A 98 5.94 6.16 19.14
N VAL A 99 5.83 5.21 18.21
CA VAL A 99 5.64 3.80 18.56
C VAL A 99 7.00 3.20 18.90
N GLU A 100 7.26 2.99 20.19
CA GLU A 100 8.45 2.30 20.68
C GLU A 100 8.38 0.81 20.27
N GLY A 101 9.04 0.49 19.15
CA GLY A 101 8.86 -0.79 18.46
C GLY A 101 9.61 -0.86 17.12
N GLN A 102 9.14 -1.73 16.23
CA GLN A 102 9.73 -1.93 14.90
C GLN A 102 8.64 -2.10 13.82
N PRO A 103 8.88 -1.67 12.57
CA PRO A 103 8.03 -2.01 11.45
C PRO A 103 8.08 -3.52 11.15
N LEU A 104 6.94 -4.08 10.75
CA LEU A 104 6.75 -5.51 10.49
C LEU A 104 7.75 -6.05 9.44
N ASN A 105 8.15 -5.23 8.46
CA ASN A 105 9.19 -5.58 7.48
C ASN A 105 10.56 -5.90 8.13
N ARG A 106 10.92 -5.23 9.23
CA ARG A 106 12.17 -5.48 9.98
C ARG A 106 12.02 -6.69 10.88
N ILE A 107 10.84 -6.86 11.49
CA ILE A 107 10.52 -8.02 12.34
C ILE A 107 10.59 -9.32 11.52
N LEU A 108 9.94 -9.37 10.35
CA LEU A 108 10.03 -10.52 9.44
C LEU A 108 11.47 -10.83 9.03
N LYS A 109 12.27 -9.80 8.69
CA LYS A 109 13.70 -9.96 8.37
C LYS A 109 14.53 -10.40 9.58
N ARG A 110 14.19 -9.96 10.80
CA ARG A 110 14.89 -10.34 12.04
C ARG A 110 14.57 -11.80 12.37
N ALA A 111 13.29 -12.18 12.35
CA ALA A 111 12.83 -13.55 12.54
C ALA A 111 13.56 -14.52 11.59
N LEU A 112 13.66 -14.20 10.30
CA LEU A 112 14.40 -15.01 9.32
C LEU A 112 15.89 -15.16 9.66
N ARG A 113 16.57 -14.11 10.14
CA ARG A 113 17.95 -14.20 10.60
C ARG A 113 18.11 -14.96 11.92
N SER A 114 17.06 -15.02 12.73
CA SER A 114 16.99 -15.78 13.98
C SER A 114 16.52 -17.24 13.78
N GLY A 115 16.44 -17.72 12.54
CA GLY A 115 16.08 -19.11 12.20
C GLY A 115 14.59 -19.37 11.96
N TYR A 116 13.71 -18.37 12.06
CA TYR A 116 12.28 -18.55 11.84
C TYR A 116 11.91 -18.41 10.37
N HIS A 117 11.33 -19.45 9.77
CA HIS A 117 10.89 -19.44 8.38
C HIS A 117 9.56 -18.66 8.14
N SER A 118 8.76 -18.47 9.19
CA SER A 118 7.52 -17.69 9.17
C SER A 118 7.14 -17.27 10.60
N LEU A 119 6.13 -16.42 10.76
CA LEU A 119 5.57 -16.10 12.07
C LEU A 119 4.61 -17.21 12.56
N PRO A 120 4.47 -17.40 13.88
CA PRO A 120 3.47 -18.29 14.46
C PRO A 120 2.05 -17.88 14.06
N VAL A 121 1.19 -18.87 13.79
CA VAL A 121 -0.19 -18.64 13.34
C VAL A 121 -0.97 -17.69 14.26
N PRO A 122 -1.00 -17.87 15.60
CA PRO A 122 -1.79 -16.99 16.47
C PRO A 122 -1.32 -15.53 16.43
N ILE A 123 -0.01 -15.30 16.37
CA ILE A 123 0.60 -13.96 16.30
C ILE A 123 0.29 -13.29 14.97
N ALA A 124 0.47 -13.99 13.85
CA ALA A 124 0.17 -13.45 12.52
C ALA A 124 -1.31 -13.10 12.37
N VAL A 125 -2.21 -13.96 12.86
CA VAL A 125 -3.67 -13.72 12.86
C VAL A 125 -4.03 -12.53 13.74
N PHE A 126 -3.47 -12.41 14.95
CA PHE A 126 -3.71 -11.26 15.82
C PHE A 126 -3.25 -9.94 15.19
N ILE A 127 -2.06 -9.90 14.57
CA ILE A 127 -1.56 -8.70 13.87
C ILE A 127 -2.52 -8.30 12.75
N ALA A 128 -2.99 -9.24 11.93
CA ALA A 128 -3.95 -8.97 10.88
C ALA A 128 -5.34 -8.54 11.42
N MET A 129 -5.78 -9.07 12.57
CA MET A 129 -7.01 -8.65 13.25
C MET A 129 -6.93 -7.20 13.75
N GLU A 130 -5.82 -6.80 14.38
CA GLU A 130 -5.62 -5.40 14.81
C GLU A 130 -5.53 -4.44 13.62
N MET A 131 -4.86 -4.84 12.53
CA MET A 131 -4.89 -4.10 11.27
C MET A 131 -6.32 -3.91 10.76
N CYS A 132 -7.16 -4.97 10.79
CA CYS A 132 -8.56 -4.90 10.38
C CYS A 132 -9.37 -3.92 11.23
N ARG A 133 -9.14 -3.86 12.55
CA ARG A 133 -9.79 -2.90 13.46
C ARG A 133 -9.43 -1.46 13.09
N GLY A 134 -8.15 -1.16 12.89
CA GLY A 134 -7.68 0.16 12.46
C GLY A 134 -8.22 0.57 11.08
N LEU A 135 -8.18 -0.34 10.11
CA LEU A 135 -8.73 -0.12 8.77
C LEU A 135 -10.23 0.16 8.81
N HIS A 136 -11.02 -0.68 9.48
CA HIS A 136 -12.46 -0.49 9.59
C HIS A 136 -12.83 0.84 10.25
N TYR A 137 -12.13 1.22 11.33
CA TYR A 137 -12.31 2.52 11.99
C TYR A 137 -12.14 3.70 11.02
N ALA A 138 -11.14 3.62 10.13
CA ALA A 138 -10.86 4.67 9.15
C ALA A 138 -11.87 4.65 8.00
N HIS A 139 -12.22 3.47 7.48
CA HIS A 139 -13.20 3.28 6.39
C HIS A 139 -14.60 3.79 6.74
N THR A 140 -14.98 3.75 8.02
CA THR A 140 -16.30 4.20 8.52
C THR A 140 -16.32 5.62 9.08
N ARG A 141 -15.22 6.39 8.97
CA ARG A 141 -15.22 7.80 9.37
C ARG A 141 -16.20 8.60 8.51
N SER A 142 -17.00 9.43 9.17
CA SER A 142 -17.83 10.48 8.57
C SER A 142 -17.35 11.86 8.99
N ASP A 143 -17.76 12.89 8.24
CA ASP A 143 -17.58 14.29 8.62
C ASP A 143 -18.59 14.74 9.71
N GLU A 144 -18.53 16.02 10.08
CA GLU A 144 -19.43 16.64 11.07
C GLU A 144 -20.92 16.61 10.67
N LYS A 145 -21.22 16.35 9.39
CA LYS A 145 -22.60 16.25 8.85
C LYS A 145 -23.08 14.80 8.76
N GLY A 146 -22.21 13.83 9.04
CA GLY A 146 -22.49 12.40 8.93
C GLY A 146 -22.14 11.80 7.56
N GLU A 147 -21.61 12.58 6.62
CA GLU A 147 -21.25 12.10 5.28
C GLU A 147 -19.94 11.28 5.31
N PRO A 148 -19.89 10.08 4.69
CA PRO A 148 -18.69 9.25 4.71
C PRO A 148 -17.47 9.95 4.07
N LEU A 149 -16.34 9.98 4.78
CA LEU A 149 -15.10 10.59 4.29
C LEU A 149 -14.42 9.80 3.16
N GLY A 150 -14.87 8.56 2.88
CA GLY A 150 -14.33 7.72 1.80
C GLY A 150 -12.85 7.36 1.97
N ILE A 151 -12.35 7.34 3.20
CA ILE A 151 -10.94 7.05 3.51
C ILE A 151 -10.64 5.59 3.17
N VAL A 152 -9.59 5.38 2.37
CA VAL A 152 -9.01 4.07 2.03
C VAL A 152 -7.50 4.25 2.11
N HIS A 153 -6.79 3.32 2.76
CA HIS A 153 -5.36 3.43 3.04
C HIS A 153 -4.52 3.28 1.76
N ARG A 154 -4.89 2.34 0.87
CA ARG A 154 -4.31 2.07 -0.46
C ARG A 154 -2.84 1.60 -0.48
N ASP A 155 -2.11 1.76 0.63
CA ASP A 155 -0.69 1.40 0.78
C ASP A 155 -0.43 0.54 2.02
N ILE A 156 -1.26 -0.45 2.29
CA ILE A 156 -0.99 -1.43 3.37
C ILE A 156 0.16 -2.35 2.92
N SER A 157 1.27 -2.30 3.65
CA SER A 157 2.43 -3.18 3.51
C SER A 157 3.10 -3.37 4.88
N PRO A 158 4.02 -4.33 5.06
CA PRO A 158 4.77 -4.50 6.31
C PRO A 158 5.67 -3.32 6.68
N ASP A 159 5.92 -2.39 5.76
CA ASP A 159 6.64 -1.14 6.05
C ASP A 159 5.75 -0.13 6.81
N ASN A 160 4.43 -0.21 6.58
CA ASN A 160 3.42 0.72 7.09
C ASN A 160 2.62 0.13 8.29
N VAL A 161 3.11 -0.96 8.88
CA VAL A 161 2.58 -1.58 10.10
C VAL A 161 3.70 -1.65 11.13
N LEU A 162 3.55 -0.91 12.24
CA LEU A 162 4.48 -0.92 13.37
C LEU A 162 3.97 -1.86 14.46
N ILE A 163 4.87 -2.64 15.04
CA ILE A 163 4.59 -3.49 16.21
C ILE A 163 5.43 -2.96 17.37
N GLY A 164 4.79 -2.62 18.48
CA GLY A 164 5.44 -2.11 19.68
C GLY A 164 5.98 -3.22 20.59
N TYR A 165 6.99 -2.91 21.42
CA TYR A 165 7.59 -3.88 22.34
C TYR A 165 6.63 -4.35 23.47
N GLU A 166 5.48 -3.67 23.64
CA GLU A 166 4.38 -4.05 24.53
C GLU A 166 3.20 -4.71 23.76
N GLY A 167 3.40 -5.08 22.49
CA GLY A 167 2.46 -5.87 21.69
C GLY A 167 1.41 -5.08 20.90
N GLN A 168 1.40 -3.74 21.01
CA GLN A 168 0.51 -2.89 20.21
C GLN A 168 0.83 -2.98 18.71
N VAL A 169 -0.21 -3.01 17.87
CA VAL A 169 -0.11 -3.05 16.40
C VAL A 169 -0.67 -1.74 15.86
N LYS A 170 0.13 -0.96 15.11
CA LYS A 170 -0.24 0.38 14.65
C LYS A 170 -0.03 0.56 13.15
N ILE A 171 -1.05 0.99 12.45
CA ILE A 171 -0.97 1.42 11.05
C ILE A 171 -0.41 2.85 11.00
N VAL A 172 0.49 3.11 10.04
CA VAL A 172 1.09 4.42 9.74
C VAL A 172 0.98 4.76 8.26
N ASP A 173 1.16 6.04 7.92
CA ASP A 173 1.28 6.53 6.53
C ASP A 173 0.09 6.15 5.62
N PHE A 174 -1.08 6.73 5.90
CA PHE A 174 -2.28 6.59 5.07
C PHE A 174 -2.00 7.11 3.65
N GLY A 175 -1.77 6.16 2.71
CA GLY A 175 -1.18 6.36 1.39
C GLY A 175 -2.02 7.07 0.33
N ILE A 176 -2.82 8.06 0.75
CA ILE A 176 -3.67 8.94 -0.10
C ILE A 176 -2.88 9.51 -1.28
N ALA A 177 -1.59 9.80 -1.05
CA ALA A 177 -0.58 10.13 -2.04
C ALA A 177 -0.70 9.37 -3.38
N LYS A 178 -0.81 8.04 -3.30
CA LYS A 178 -0.73 7.16 -4.47
C LYS A 178 -1.98 7.18 -5.33
N ALA A 179 -3.12 7.65 -4.80
CA ALA A 179 -4.35 7.81 -5.55
C ALA A 179 -4.21 8.74 -6.77
N ARG A 180 -3.33 9.75 -6.69
CA ARG A 180 -3.05 10.66 -7.81
C ARG A 180 -1.98 10.10 -8.74
N SER A 181 -0.89 9.56 -8.21
CA SER A 181 0.21 9.01 -9.01
C SER A 181 -0.14 7.72 -9.78
N LEU A 182 -1.11 6.93 -9.33
CA LEU A 182 -1.61 5.75 -10.09
C LEU A 182 -2.25 6.13 -11.44
N ARG A 183 -2.65 7.39 -11.66
CA ARG A 183 -3.09 7.86 -12.99
C ARG A 183 -1.93 8.24 -13.92
N SER A 184 -0.71 8.28 -13.37
CA SER A 184 0.53 8.59 -14.06
C SER A 184 1.56 7.50 -13.76
N PHE A 185 1.42 6.34 -14.39
CA PHE A 185 2.42 5.25 -14.36
C PHE A 185 3.81 5.64 -14.97
N ASN A 186 4.02 6.93 -15.26
CA ASN A 186 5.29 7.56 -15.64
C ASN A 186 6.09 8.08 -14.43
N THR A 187 5.90 7.54 -13.21
CA THR A 187 6.80 7.84 -12.09
C THR A 187 8.21 7.34 -12.38
N GLU A 188 9.22 8.14 -12.02
CA GLU A 188 10.63 7.91 -12.32
C GLU A 188 11.17 6.53 -11.89
N PRO A 189 12.20 5.98 -12.57
CA PRO A 189 12.77 4.67 -12.25
C PRO A 189 13.49 4.63 -10.89
N GLY A 190 12.74 4.46 -9.80
CA GLY A 190 13.29 4.26 -8.46
C GLY A 190 12.28 4.25 -7.32
N VAL A 191 11.20 5.03 -7.42
CA VAL A 191 10.30 5.32 -6.27
C VAL A 191 9.36 4.15 -5.93
N VAL A 192 9.00 3.30 -6.88
CA VAL A 192 8.03 2.20 -6.69
C VAL A 192 8.72 0.83 -6.53
N LYS A 193 9.82 0.75 -5.79
CA LYS A 193 10.52 -0.52 -5.54
C LYS A 193 9.75 -1.38 -4.51
N GLY A 194 9.02 -2.38 -4.98
CA GLY A 194 8.44 -3.47 -4.18
C GLY A 194 7.00 -3.28 -3.69
N LYS A 195 6.52 -2.05 -3.48
CA LYS A 195 5.15 -1.83 -2.95
C LYS A 195 4.01 -2.28 -3.90
N TYR A 196 4.28 -2.45 -5.20
CA TYR A 196 3.34 -3.03 -6.17
C TYR A 196 2.97 -4.50 -5.89
N LEU A 197 3.76 -5.21 -5.06
CA LEU A 197 3.50 -6.60 -4.66
C LEU A 197 2.27 -6.74 -3.74
N PHE A 198 1.80 -5.64 -3.15
CA PHE A 198 0.62 -5.58 -2.30
C PHE A 198 -0.61 -5.00 -3.03
N PHE A 199 -0.48 -4.61 -4.30
CA PHE A 199 -1.59 -4.01 -5.05
C PHE A 199 -2.72 -5.03 -5.28
N SER A 200 -3.94 -4.54 -5.13
CA SER A 200 -5.14 -5.27 -5.54
C SER A 200 -5.30 -5.30 -7.08
N PRO A 201 -6.02 -6.28 -7.65
CA PRO A 201 -6.32 -6.33 -9.08
C PRO A 201 -7.00 -5.07 -9.64
N GLU A 202 -7.80 -4.35 -8.85
CA GLU A 202 -8.37 -3.06 -9.23
C GLU A 202 -7.32 -1.92 -9.25
N GLN A 203 -6.38 -1.88 -8.29
CA GLN A 203 -5.24 -0.96 -8.35
C GLN A 203 -4.33 -1.25 -9.54
N ALA A 204 -4.08 -2.53 -9.83
CA ALA A 204 -3.27 -2.99 -10.96
C ALA A 204 -3.86 -2.61 -12.33
N ARG A 205 -5.18 -2.41 -12.42
CA ARG A 205 -5.91 -1.94 -13.61
C ARG A 205 -6.17 -0.43 -13.63
N GLY A 206 -5.82 0.30 -12.56
CA GLY A 206 -6.13 1.73 -12.42
C GLY A 206 -7.62 2.04 -12.23
N GLU A 207 -8.39 1.06 -11.73
CA GLU A 207 -9.83 1.18 -11.52
C GLU A 207 -10.18 1.93 -10.22
N ALA A 208 -11.46 2.24 -10.03
CA ALA A 208 -11.95 2.83 -8.79
C ALA A 208 -11.80 1.84 -7.62
N VAL A 209 -11.03 2.25 -6.61
CA VAL A 209 -10.75 1.48 -5.38
C VAL A 209 -11.74 1.83 -4.27
N ASP A 210 -12.02 0.84 -3.42
CA ASP A 210 -12.83 0.98 -2.20
C ASP A 210 -12.13 0.27 -1.03
N ALA A 211 -12.78 0.21 0.14
CA ALA A 211 -12.27 -0.42 1.35
C ALA A 211 -11.73 -1.87 1.15
N ARG A 212 -12.24 -2.61 0.16
CA ARG A 212 -11.84 -4.00 -0.13
C ARG A 212 -10.48 -4.11 -0.81
N THR A 213 -9.89 -3.00 -1.24
CA THR A 213 -8.47 -2.90 -1.60
C THR A 213 -7.58 -3.11 -0.37
N ASP A 214 -7.93 -2.54 0.78
CA ASP A 214 -7.14 -2.72 2.01
C ASP A 214 -7.37 -4.11 2.64
N VAL A 215 -8.55 -4.71 2.43
CA VAL A 215 -8.84 -6.13 2.75
C VAL A 215 -7.90 -7.06 1.99
N TRP A 216 -7.74 -6.84 0.68
CA TRP A 216 -6.78 -7.59 -0.15
C TRP A 216 -5.36 -7.45 0.37
N ALA A 217 -4.88 -6.21 0.58
CA ALA A 217 -3.52 -5.94 1.03
C ALA A 217 -3.25 -6.54 2.43
N THR A 218 -4.23 -6.53 3.32
CA THR A 218 -4.15 -7.22 4.63
C THR A 218 -4.04 -8.74 4.44
N GLY A 219 -4.77 -9.33 3.49
CA GLY A 219 -4.62 -10.73 3.10
C GLY A 219 -3.23 -11.06 2.57
N VAL A 220 -2.60 -10.18 1.78
CA VAL A 220 -1.22 -10.34 1.28
C VAL A 220 -0.21 -10.28 2.43
N VAL A 221 -0.38 -9.35 3.37
CA VAL A 221 0.47 -9.23 4.57
C VAL A 221 0.33 -10.47 5.47
N LEU A 222 -0.89 -10.96 5.69
CA LEU A 222 -1.15 -12.18 6.47
C LEU A 222 -0.53 -13.42 5.80
N PHE A 223 -0.68 -13.57 4.47
CA PHE A 223 0.00 -14.61 3.70
C PHE A 223 1.52 -14.53 3.92
N GLN A 224 2.11 -13.35 3.79
CA GLN A 224 3.57 -13.18 3.95
C GLN A 224 4.05 -13.52 5.36
N MET A 225 3.29 -13.14 6.41
CA MET A 225 3.61 -13.51 7.79
C MET A 225 3.61 -15.03 7.99
N LEU A 226 2.62 -15.74 7.42
CA LEU A 226 2.43 -17.18 7.61
C LEU A 226 3.32 -18.06 6.72
N CYS A 227 3.65 -17.59 5.52
CA CYS A 227 4.34 -18.36 4.48
C CYS A 227 5.78 -17.89 4.23
N GLY A 228 6.27 -16.87 4.95
CA GLY A 228 7.63 -16.31 4.82
C GLY A 228 7.93 -15.59 3.50
N ARG A 229 7.07 -15.73 2.49
CA ARG A 229 7.19 -15.19 1.13
C ARG A 229 5.86 -14.62 0.64
N LEU A 230 5.88 -13.85 -0.43
CA LEU A 230 4.67 -13.24 -0.98
C LEU A 230 3.88 -14.25 -1.85
N PRO A 231 2.56 -14.07 -2.02
CA PRO A 231 1.77 -14.93 -2.91
C PRO A 231 2.12 -14.70 -4.40
N LEU A 232 2.63 -13.51 -4.73
CA LEU A 232 3.22 -13.16 -6.03
C LEU A 232 4.57 -12.48 -5.83
N GLU A 233 5.54 -12.85 -6.67
CA GLU A 233 6.87 -12.26 -6.73
C GLU A 233 7.29 -12.05 -8.19
N GLY A 234 8.31 -11.23 -8.42
CA GLY A 234 8.82 -10.88 -9.75
C GLY A 234 8.73 -9.38 -10.05
N GLN A 235 9.09 -9.01 -11.28
CA GLN A 235 9.10 -7.61 -11.73
C GLN A 235 7.68 -7.04 -11.88
N VAL A 236 7.56 -5.70 -11.82
CA VAL A 236 6.29 -4.95 -11.90
C VAL A 236 5.36 -5.48 -13.00
N HIS A 237 5.83 -5.53 -14.25
CA HIS A 237 5.01 -5.97 -15.38
C HIS A 237 4.58 -7.43 -15.30
N THR A 238 5.37 -8.32 -14.67
CA THR A 238 5.02 -9.73 -14.46
C THR A 238 3.91 -9.86 -13.43
N VAL A 239 4.03 -9.15 -12.30
CA VAL A 239 3.05 -9.18 -11.21
C VAL A 239 1.73 -8.57 -11.65
N LEU A 240 1.75 -7.39 -12.28
CA LEU A 240 0.53 -6.76 -12.82
C LEU A 240 -0.14 -7.64 -13.89
N ARG A 241 0.63 -8.29 -14.78
CA ARG A 241 0.09 -9.25 -15.75
C ARG A 241 -0.60 -10.43 -15.07
N ARG A 242 -0.01 -10.97 -13.99
CA ARG A 242 -0.57 -12.13 -13.28
C ARG A 242 -1.80 -11.78 -12.44
N LEU A 243 -1.87 -10.59 -11.84
CA LEU A 243 -3.11 -10.07 -11.25
C LEU A 243 -4.23 -9.91 -12.28
N ASN A 244 -3.88 -9.55 -13.52
CA ASN A 244 -4.82 -9.34 -14.61
C ASN A 244 -5.16 -10.60 -15.42
N SER A 245 -4.50 -11.75 -15.19
CA SER A 245 -4.73 -12.98 -15.97
C SER A 245 -5.95 -13.79 -15.51
N GLY A 246 -6.52 -13.46 -14.35
CA GLY A 246 -7.60 -14.25 -13.74
C GLY A 246 -7.13 -15.55 -13.08
N GLN A 247 -5.83 -15.88 -13.10
CA GLN A 247 -5.30 -17.08 -12.47
C GLN A 247 -5.31 -16.94 -10.94
N PRO A 248 -5.84 -17.93 -10.19
CA PRO A 248 -5.88 -17.87 -8.74
C PRO A 248 -4.46 -17.78 -8.14
N LEU A 249 -4.37 -17.10 -7.00
CA LEU A 249 -3.15 -17.08 -6.19
C LEU A 249 -2.92 -18.45 -5.53
N PRO A 250 -1.66 -18.81 -5.22
CA PRO A 250 -1.40 -20.04 -4.48
C PRO A 250 -2.10 -20.01 -3.12
N SER A 251 -2.65 -21.14 -2.71
CA SER A 251 -3.20 -21.31 -1.36
C SER A 251 -2.05 -21.30 -0.33
N PRO A 252 -2.20 -20.63 0.82
CA PRO A 252 -1.26 -20.75 1.94
C PRO A 252 -0.85 -22.21 2.24
N ARG A 253 -1.79 -23.16 2.20
CA ARG A 253 -1.52 -24.59 2.44
C ARG A 253 -0.65 -25.27 1.38
N GLN A 254 -0.56 -24.74 0.16
CA GLN A 254 0.39 -25.19 -0.86
C GLN A 254 1.83 -24.76 -0.55
N VAL A 255 2.00 -23.70 0.25
CA VAL A 255 3.32 -23.22 0.71
C VAL A 255 3.68 -23.79 2.08
N ARG A 256 2.69 -23.96 2.95
CA ARG A 256 2.86 -24.34 4.36
C ARG A 256 1.69 -25.25 4.79
N SER A 257 1.91 -26.56 4.76
CA SER A 257 0.84 -27.57 4.85
C SER A 257 0.15 -27.67 6.23
N ASP A 258 0.81 -27.21 7.30
CA ASP A 258 0.26 -27.15 8.67
C ASP A 258 -0.75 -26.02 8.89
N ILE A 259 -0.92 -25.09 7.94
CA ILE A 259 -1.95 -24.05 8.04
C ILE A 259 -3.35 -24.70 8.09
N PRO A 260 -4.17 -24.39 9.11
CA PRO A 260 -5.53 -24.93 9.22
C PRO A 260 -6.44 -24.52 8.06
N VAL A 261 -7.32 -25.44 7.63
CA VAL A 261 -8.24 -25.26 6.49
C VAL A 261 -9.13 -24.01 6.64
N ALA A 262 -9.57 -23.72 7.86
CA ALA A 262 -10.38 -22.53 8.15
C ALA A 262 -9.61 -21.23 7.86
N LEU A 263 -8.36 -21.12 8.31
CA LEU A 263 -7.50 -19.95 8.09
C LEU A 263 -7.13 -19.80 6.61
N ASP A 264 -6.79 -20.90 5.94
CA ASP A 264 -6.54 -20.93 4.50
C ASP A 264 -7.76 -20.40 3.70
N SER A 265 -8.97 -20.82 4.08
CA SER A 265 -10.22 -20.34 3.47
C SER A 265 -10.46 -18.85 3.69
N ILE A 266 -10.14 -18.33 4.87
CA ILE A 266 -10.22 -16.88 5.17
C ILE A 266 -9.23 -16.10 4.30
N ILE A 267 -7.97 -16.56 4.19
CA ILE A 267 -6.95 -15.89 3.39
C ILE A 267 -7.30 -15.94 1.90
N GLN A 268 -7.72 -17.10 1.37
CA GLN A 268 -8.16 -17.23 -0.02
C GLN A 268 -9.35 -16.31 -0.34
N ARG A 269 -10.31 -16.13 0.58
CA ARG A 269 -11.41 -15.17 0.41
C ARG A 269 -10.93 -13.73 0.42
N ALA A 270 -10.03 -13.34 1.32
CA ALA A 270 -9.43 -11.99 1.31
C ALA A 270 -8.66 -11.71 0.01
N LEU A 271 -8.02 -12.73 -0.54
CA LEU A 271 -7.25 -12.73 -1.79
C LEU A 271 -8.06 -13.13 -3.04
N ALA A 272 -9.40 -13.04 -2.99
CA ALA A 272 -10.22 -13.29 -4.18
C ALA A 272 -10.00 -12.17 -5.21
N LEU A 273 -9.71 -12.53 -6.47
CA LEU A 273 -9.39 -11.55 -7.52
C LEU A 273 -10.54 -10.56 -7.75
N GLN A 274 -11.77 -11.07 -7.84
CA GLN A 274 -12.98 -10.26 -7.92
C GLN A 274 -13.29 -9.62 -6.57
N LYS A 275 -13.37 -8.28 -6.53
CA LYS A 275 -13.57 -7.54 -5.27
C LYS A 275 -14.89 -7.85 -4.55
N ASP A 276 -15.91 -8.29 -5.28
CA ASP A 276 -17.21 -8.70 -4.73
C ASP A 276 -17.22 -10.12 -4.16
N SER A 277 -16.17 -10.91 -4.43
CA SER A 277 -15.97 -12.23 -3.80
C SER A 277 -15.16 -12.16 -2.50
N ARG A 278 -14.63 -10.98 -2.12
CA ARG A 278 -13.86 -10.78 -0.89
C ARG A 278 -14.75 -10.69 0.35
N PHE A 279 -14.15 -10.39 1.50
CA PHE A 279 -14.90 -9.82 2.61
C PHE A 279 -15.39 -8.42 2.24
N GLU A 280 -16.60 -8.08 2.63
CA GLU A 280 -17.25 -6.82 2.25
C GLU A 280 -16.60 -5.59 2.89
N SER A 281 -15.96 -5.77 4.05
CA SER A 281 -15.31 -4.76 4.87
C SER A 281 -14.12 -5.35 5.63
N ALA A 282 -13.26 -4.48 6.16
CA ALA A 282 -12.18 -4.90 7.07
C ALA A 282 -12.70 -5.54 8.38
N HIS A 283 -13.86 -5.09 8.89
CA HIS A 283 -14.51 -5.70 10.05
C HIS A 283 -14.88 -7.17 9.79
N ALA A 284 -15.50 -7.48 8.64
CA ALA A 284 -15.88 -8.85 8.30
C ALA A 284 -14.68 -9.80 8.16
N LEU A 285 -13.51 -9.31 7.72
CA LEU A 285 -12.25 -10.07 7.75
C LEU A 285 -11.73 -10.22 9.19
N GLY A 286 -11.71 -9.13 9.95
CA GLY A 286 -11.26 -9.11 11.35
C GLY A 286 -12.05 -10.07 12.24
N ASP A 287 -13.37 -10.14 12.07
CA ASP A 287 -14.26 -11.03 12.81
C ASP A 287 -14.04 -12.51 12.46
N ALA A 288 -13.81 -12.81 11.19
CA ALA A 288 -13.47 -14.16 10.76
C ALA A 288 -12.11 -14.61 11.33
N LEU A 289 -11.13 -13.71 11.37
CA LEU A 289 -9.82 -13.94 12.00
C LEU A 289 -9.94 -14.08 13.52
N ALA A 290 -10.77 -13.27 14.18
CA ALA A 290 -11.04 -13.35 15.61
C ALA A 290 -11.73 -14.69 15.98
N GLY A 291 -12.78 -15.07 15.26
CA GLY A 291 -13.47 -16.35 15.44
C GLY A 291 -12.54 -17.54 15.24
N PHE A 292 -11.67 -17.50 14.22
CA PHE A 292 -10.60 -18.49 14.07
C PHE A 292 -9.67 -18.52 15.30
N LEU A 293 -9.09 -17.38 15.69
CA LEU A 293 -8.13 -17.28 16.79
C LEU A 293 -8.70 -17.77 18.13
N TYR A 294 -9.93 -17.38 18.47
CA TYR A 294 -10.60 -17.83 19.70
C TYR A 294 -10.90 -19.34 19.68
N SER A 295 -11.17 -19.93 18.51
CA SER A 295 -11.39 -21.38 18.38
C SER A 295 -10.10 -22.20 18.39
N SER A 296 -9.03 -21.69 17.77
CA SER A 296 -7.75 -22.42 17.63
C SER A 296 -6.80 -22.21 18.79
N THR A 297 -6.92 -21.08 19.49
CA THR A 297 -5.96 -20.68 20.54
C THR A 297 -6.68 -19.86 21.63
N PRO A 298 -7.59 -20.47 22.42
CA PRO A 298 -8.44 -19.74 23.38
C PRO A 298 -7.68 -18.96 24.46
N ARG A 299 -6.43 -19.36 24.75
CA ARG A 299 -5.55 -18.72 25.73
C ARG A 299 -4.58 -17.68 25.12
N PHE A 300 -4.77 -17.31 23.84
CA PHE A 300 -3.92 -16.31 23.19
C PHE A 300 -4.01 -14.95 23.91
N SER A 301 -2.85 -14.31 24.13
CA SER A 301 -2.74 -12.98 24.73
C SER A 301 -2.02 -12.03 23.77
N PRO A 302 -2.42 -10.74 23.69
CA PRO A 302 -1.62 -9.71 23.00
C PRO A 302 -0.15 -9.68 23.47
N MET A 303 0.11 -10.08 24.72
CA MET A 303 1.48 -10.19 25.25
C MET A 303 2.35 -11.21 24.50
N SER A 304 1.78 -12.21 23.82
CA SER A 304 2.54 -13.13 22.95
C SER A 304 3.24 -12.38 21.81
N VAL A 305 2.67 -11.26 21.33
CA VAL A 305 3.34 -10.39 20.35
C VAL A 305 4.50 -9.63 20.99
N ALA A 306 4.29 -9.09 22.20
CA ALA A 306 5.32 -8.41 22.98
C ALA A 306 6.51 -9.34 23.25
N TYR A 307 6.25 -10.57 23.71
CA TYR A 307 7.27 -11.57 24.01
C TYR A 307 8.06 -11.99 22.75
N LEU A 308 7.40 -12.17 21.60
CA LEU A 308 8.11 -12.44 20.34
C LEU A 308 9.09 -11.31 20.00
N LEU A 309 8.66 -10.05 20.12
CA LEU A 309 9.53 -8.90 19.85
C LEU A 309 10.68 -8.80 20.84
N ARG A 310 10.41 -9.00 22.14
CA ARG A 310 11.42 -8.99 23.21
C ARG A 310 12.49 -10.04 22.97
N GLU A 311 12.13 -11.24 22.51
CA GLU A 311 13.11 -12.28 22.16
C GLU A 311 13.88 -11.95 20.88
N LEU A 312 13.19 -11.55 19.80
CA LEU A 312 13.83 -11.21 18.51
C LEU A 312 14.77 -9.99 18.58
N TYR A 313 14.54 -9.08 19.53
CA TYR A 313 15.30 -7.84 19.74
C TYR A 313 15.96 -7.76 21.12
N ARG A 314 16.14 -8.89 21.80
CA ARG A 314 16.75 -8.99 23.14
C ARG A 314 18.07 -8.17 23.25
N PRO A 315 19.06 -8.31 22.34
CA PRO A 315 20.31 -7.55 22.44
C PRO A 315 20.11 -6.03 22.25
N ASP A 316 19.17 -5.63 21.39
CA ASP A 316 18.85 -4.22 21.13
C ASP A 316 18.18 -3.57 22.35
N LEU A 317 17.33 -4.31 23.07
CA LEU A 317 16.63 -3.85 24.28
C LEU A 317 17.58 -3.82 25.49
N GLU A 318 18.41 -4.84 25.66
CA GLU A 318 19.45 -4.88 26.70
C GLU A 318 20.45 -3.72 26.55
N ALA A 319 20.87 -3.38 25.33
CA ALA A 319 21.72 -2.22 25.05
C ALA A 319 21.05 -0.87 25.37
N LEU A 320 19.72 -0.81 25.40
CA LEU A 320 18.93 0.35 25.82
C LEU A 320 18.61 0.34 27.33
N GLY A 321 19.12 -0.63 28.10
CA GLY A 321 18.81 -0.81 29.52
C GLY A 321 17.39 -1.32 29.80
N MET A 322 16.67 -1.78 28.77
CA MET A 322 15.31 -2.32 28.89
C MET A 322 15.35 -3.84 29.02
N ASN A 323 15.43 -4.35 30.25
CA ASN A 323 15.30 -5.78 30.51
C ASN A 323 13.82 -6.12 30.75
N ALA A 324 13.17 -6.70 29.74
CA ALA A 324 11.76 -7.08 29.80
C ALA A 324 11.63 -8.62 29.75
N PRO A 325 11.24 -9.29 30.86
CA PRO A 325 11.22 -10.74 30.92
C PRO A 325 10.23 -11.34 29.92
N VAL A 326 10.63 -12.50 29.38
CA VAL A 326 9.82 -13.40 28.56
C VAL A 326 9.55 -14.66 29.40
N PRO A 327 8.30 -15.12 29.55
CA PRO A 327 8.00 -16.34 30.29
C PRO A 327 8.72 -17.56 29.70
N ALA A 328 9.24 -18.45 30.55
CA ALA A 328 9.98 -19.63 30.11
C ALA A 328 9.16 -20.53 29.17
N SER A 329 7.85 -20.69 29.43
CA SER A 329 6.92 -21.41 28.55
C SER A 329 6.83 -20.80 27.14
N PHE A 330 6.89 -19.48 27.01
CA PHE A 330 6.90 -18.83 25.70
C PHE A 330 8.25 -18.98 24.98
N ALA A 331 9.37 -19.02 25.72
CA ALA A 331 10.68 -19.33 25.14
C ALA A 331 10.76 -20.78 24.63
N GLU A 332 10.10 -21.72 25.32
CA GLU A 332 9.93 -23.10 24.88
C GLU A 332 9.06 -23.19 23.61
N GLU A 333 7.89 -22.55 23.59
CA GLU A 333 7.05 -22.41 22.37
C GLU A 333 7.84 -21.81 21.20
N MET A 334 8.63 -20.76 21.44
CA MET A 334 9.51 -20.15 20.45
C MET A 334 10.66 -21.05 19.96
N SER A 335 11.06 -22.04 20.74
CA SER A 335 12.09 -23.01 20.33
C SER A 335 11.48 -24.04 19.37
N ILE A 336 10.30 -24.57 19.69
CA ILE A 336 9.51 -25.46 18.81
C ILE A 336 9.25 -24.77 17.44
N TRP A 337 8.93 -23.48 17.43
CA TRP A 337 8.72 -22.74 16.17
C TRP A 337 10.00 -22.47 15.37
N ARG A 338 11.18 -22.53 16.00
CA ARG A 338 12.48 -22.38 15.32
C ARG A 338 12.93 -23.70 14.69
N GLU A 339 12.57 -24.83 15.29
CA GLU A 339 12.85 -26.18 14.80
C GLU A 339 11.86 -26.67 13.73
N ALA A 340 10.82 -25.89 13.43
CA ALA A 340 9.87 -26.18 12.36
C ALA A 340 10.59 -26.33 11.00
N PRO A 341 10.24 -27.36 10.19
CA PRO A 341 10.95 -27.65 8.95
C PRO A 341 10.90 -26.47 7.96
N PRO A 342 11.97 -26.27 7.16
CA PRO A 342 12.02 -25.18 6.19
C PRO A 342 10.89 -25.30 5.17
N LEU A 343 10.25 -24.17 4.86
CA LEU A 343 9.18 -24.13 3.89
C LEU A 343 9.67 -24.56 2.50
N PRO A 344 8.90 -25.36 1.74
CA PRO A 344 9.29 -25.83 0.42
C PRO A 344 9.67 -24.66 -0.49
N ALA A 345 10.78 -24.82 -1.23
CA ALA A 345 11.26 -23.80 -2.16
C ALA A 345 10.15 -23.33 -3.12
N PRO A 346 10.19 -22.09 -3.63
CA PRO A 346 9.19 -21.63 -4.59
C PRO A 346 9.23 -22.53 -5.84
N THR A 347 8.19 -23.34 -6.03
CA THR A 347 8.01 -24.07 -7.28
C THR A 347 7.83 -23.04 -8.39
N GLN A 348 8.62 -23.16 -9.47
CA GLN A 348 8.40 -22.35 -10.68
C GLN A 348 6.97 -22.60 -11.22
N HIS A 349 6.42 -23.77 -10.91
CA HIS A 349 5.01 -24.13 -11.06
C HIS A 349 4.15 -23.48 -9.97
N GLY A 350 3.77 -22.23 -10.24
CA GLY A 350 2.53 -21.62 -9.76
C GLY A 350 1.38 -21.78 -10.76
N VAL A 351 1.40 -22.87 -11.54
CA VAL A 351 0.39 -23.33 -12.52
C VAL A 351 0.53 -24.86 -12.61
N PRO A 352 -0.55 -25.67 -12.62
CA PRO A 352 -0.46 -27.03 -13.12
C PRO A 352 0.00 -27.01 -14.58
N ALA A 353 0.90 -27.91 -14.97
CA ALA A 353 1.16 -28.13 -16.39
C ALA A 353 -0.16 -28.58 -17.04
N LEU A 354 -0.56 -27.93 -18.14
CA LEU A 354 -1.59 -28.48 -19.01
C LEU A 354 -0.91 -29.55 -19.86
N ASP A 355 -1.27 -30.80 -19.64
CA ASP A 355 -0.79 -31.92 -20.45
C ASP A 355 -1.26 -31.75 -21.91
N VAL A 356 -0.35 -31.28 -22.78
CA VAL A 356 -0.02 -31.76 -24.13
C VAL A 356 1.20 -30.95 -24.61
N GLU A 357 2.38 -31.55 -24.63
CA GLU A 357 3.44 -31.13 -25.55
C GLU A 357 3.47 -32.10 -26.75
N PRO A 358 3.49 -31.60 -28.00
CA PRO A 358 3.83 -32.43 -29.15
C PRO A 358 5.35 -32.70 -29.17
N ASP A 359 5.71 -33.98 -29.26
CA ASP A 359 7.08 -34.48 -29.18
C ASP A 359 8.00 -33.88 -30.26
N TYR A 360 9.14 -33.33 -29.82
CA TYR A 360 10.31 -33.10 -30.67
C TYR A 360 11.57 -33.60 -29.98
N ARG A 361 11.78 -34.91 -30.03
CA ARG A 361 13.11 -35.51 -29.87
C ARG A 361 13.95 -35.30 -31.13
N THR A 362 15.02 -34.54 -31.00
CA THR A 362 16.24 -34.75 -31.80
C THR A 362 16.88 -36.07 -31.40
N GLU A 363 16.92 -37.03 -32.32
CA GLU A 363 17.92 -38.11 -32.27
C GLU A 363 19.16 -37.71 -33.08
N GLU A 364 20.34 -37.96 -32.52
CA GLU A 364 21.61 -37.84 -33.26
C GLU A 364 21.84 -39.10 -34.09
N SER A 365 22.05 -38.95 -35.40
CA SER A 365 22.71 -39.98 -36.21
C SER A 365 23.55 -39.34 -37.32
N GLY A 366 24.74 -39.89 -37.52
CA GLY A 366 25.75 -39.39 -38.46
C GLY A 366 25.44 -39.58 -39.95
N PRO A 367 26.41 -39.26 -40.83
CA PRO A 367 26.12 -38.78 -42.17
C PRO A 367 26.18 -39.86 -43.27
N VAL A 368 25.25 -39.80 -44.22
CA VAL A 368 25.37 -40.49 -45.53
C VAL A 368 24.77 -39.61 -46.64
N GLU A 369 25.64 -39.31 -47.61
CA GLU A 369 25.46 -39.04 -49.05
C GLU A 369 24.22 -38.32 -49.59
N VAL A 370 24.49 -37.30 -50.41
CA VAL A 370 23.52 -36.55 -51.22
C VAL A 370 23.52 -37.12 -52.63
N ASP A 371 22.34 -37.37 -53.21
CA ASP A 371 22.18 -37.74 -54.62
C ASP A 371 21.14 -36.83 -55.29
N ASP A 372 21.38 -36.46 -56.54
CA ASP A 372 20.69 -35.36 -57.25
C ASP A 372 19.38 -35.80 -57.94
N ALA A 373 18.28 -35.03 -57.80
CA ALA A 373 17.18 -35.00 -58.78
C ALA A 373 16.21 -33.80 -58.65
N GLU A 374 16.35 -32.86 -59.59
CA GLU A 374 15.32 -32.13 -60.37
C GLU A 374 13.86 -31.86 -59.89
N LYS A 375 13.44 -30.61 -60.21
CA LYS A 375 12.24 -30.18 -60.98
C LYS A 375 11.09 -29.37 -60.31
N GLU A 376 11.06 -28.10 -60.75
CA GLU A 376 9.94 -27.29 -61.27
C GLU A 376 8.65 -26.99 -60.46
N ALA A 377 8.26 -25.71 -60.55
CA ALA A 377 6.94 -25.14 -60.21
C ALA A 377 5.92 -25.42 -61.36
N PRO A 378 4.59 -25.09 -61.30
CA PRO A 378 4.05 -23.79 -60.87
C PRO A 378 2.64 -23.81 -60.18
N ALA A 379 2.06 -22.62 -59.99
CA ALA A 379 0.78 -22.37 -59.32
C ALA A 379 -0.48 -22.63 -60.19
N PRO A 380 -1.68 -22.78 -59.59
CA PRO A 380 -2.97 -22.71 -60.28
C PRO A 380 -3.80 -21.45 -59.98
N ARG A 381 -4.77 -21.18 -60.87
CA ARG A 381 -5.71 -20.04 -60.87
C ARG A 381 -7.11 -20.42 -60.33
N ALA A 382 -7.95 -19.40 -60.15
CA ALA A 382 -9.34 -19.46 -59.72
C ALA A 382 -10.31 -20.20 -60.67
N THR A 383 -11.45 -20.62 -60.13
CA THR A 383 -12.68 -20.91 -60.89
C THR A 383 -13.93 -20.40 -60.15
N ARG A 384 -14.87 -19.78 -60.88
CA ARG A 384 -16.21 -19.40 -60.40
C ARG A 384 -17.23 -20.50 -60.70
N VAL A 385 -18.27 -20.62 -59.88
CA VAL A 385 -19.64 -20.97 -60.32
C VAL A 385 -20.63 -20.09 -59.53
N GLY A 386 -21.74 -19.71 -60.16
CA GLY A 386 -22.88 -19.05 -59.50
C GLY A 386 -24.15 -19.25 -60.33
N LEU A 387 -25.31 -18.83 -59.80
CA LEU A 387 -26.61 -18.60 -60.47
C LEU A 387 -27.46 -17.78 -59.44
N PHE A 388 -27.96 -16.57 -59.75
CA PHE A 388 -29.29 -16.23 -60.32
C PHE A 388 -30.50 -16.82 -59.53
N ALA A 389 -31.64 -16.13 -59.31
CA ALA A 389 -32.25 -15.03 -60.09
C ALA A 389 -33.21 -14.10 -59.28
N GLU A 390 -33.62 -12.98 -59.92
CA GLU A 390 -34.88 -12.19 -59.77
C GLU A 390 -35.32 -11.62 -58.38
N GLY A 391 -35.96 -10.43 -58.26
CA GLY A 391 -36.34 -9.40 -59.24
C GLY A 391 -37.26 -8.30 -58.62
N SER A 392 -37.52 -7.21 -59.38
CA SER A 392 -38.51 -6.11 -59.14
C SER A 392 -38.13 -4.82 -58.35
N ARG A 393 -38.01 -3.73 -59.13
CA ARG A 393 -38.71 -2.41 -59.04
C ARG A 393 -39.66 -2.17 -57.84
N SER A 394 -39.86 -0.96 -57.27
CA SER A 394 -39.45 0.42 -57.65
C SER A 394 -39.76 1.46 -56.54
N SER A 395 -39.08 2.62 -56.57
CA SER A 395 -39.52 3.98 -56.16
C SER A 395 -40.32 4.19 -54.85
N GLN A 396 -39.74 4.93 -53.89
CA GLN A 396 -40.41 6.05 -53.19
C GLN A 396 -39.42 6.91 -52.37
N TRP A 397 -38.84 7.93 -53.00
CA TRP A 397 -38.02 8.97 -52.36
C TRP A 397 -38.91 10.09 -51.77
N VAL A 398 -39.40 9.96 -50.53
CA VAL A 398 -40.03 11.09 -49.79
C VAL A 398 -39.75 11.07 -48.26
N ALA A 399 -39.67 9.91 -47.62
CA ALA A 399 -39.76 9.81 -46.14
C ALA A 399 -38.53 10.31 -45.34
N GLY A 400 -37.39 10.62 -45.97
CA GLY A 400 -36.12 10.88 -45.27
C GLY A 400 -35.97 12.28 -44.63
N VAL A 401 -36.71 13.29 -45.10
CA VAL A 401 -36.46 14.70 -44.71
C VAL A 401 -37.20 15.11 -43.42
N GLY A 402 -38.35 14.50 -43.13
CA GLY A 402 -39.17 14.84 -41.96
C GLY A 402 -38.52 14.50 -40.61
N LEU A 403 -37.73 13.42 -40.54
CA LEU A 403 -37.15 12.95 -39.28
C LEU A 403 -36.04 13.86 -38.75
N VAL A 404 -35.27 14.49 -39.64
CA VAL A 404 -34.12 15.35 -39.28
C VAL A 404 -34.60 16.69 -38.70
N MET A 405 -35.66 17.27 -39.25
CA MET A 405 -36.23 18.53 -38.75
C MET A 405 -36.85 18.41 -37.35
N ALA A 406 -37.47 17.25 -37.04
CA ALA A 406 -38.00 16.99 -35.71
C ALA A 406 -36.91 16.90 -34.63
N ALA A 407 -35.77 16.29 -34.95
CA ALA A 407 -34.63 16.18 -34.03
C ALA A 407 -34.00 17.55 -33.72
N VAL A 408 -33.86 18.43 -34.72
CA VAL A 408 -33.30 19.79 -34.54
C VAL A 408 -34.18 20.66 -33.63
N LEU A 409 -35.51 20.60 -33.80
CA LEU A 409 -36.44 21.35 -32.94
C LEU A 409 -36.42 20.87 -31.48
N ALA A 410 -36.25 19.57 -31.23
CA ALA A 410 -36.13 19.03 -29.88
C ALA A 410 -34.87 19.55 -29.14
N VAL A 411 -33.72 19.63 -29.83
CA VAL A 411 -32.46 20.13 -29.25
C VAL A 411 -32.53 21.63 -28.93
N VAL A 412 -33.21 22.42 -29.76
CA VAL A 412 -33.43 23.87 -29.51
C VAL A 412 -34.38 24.12 -28.33
N ALA A 413 -35.34 23.22 -28.08
CA ALA A 413 -36.23 23.32 -26.92
C ALA A 413 -35.50 23.03 -25.61
N VAL A 414 -34.69 21.96 -25.54
CA VAL A 414 -33.93 21.58 -24.34
C VAL A 414 -32.88 22.64 -23.97
N THR A 415 -32.23 23.26 -24.95
CA THR A 415 -31.19 24.27 -24.72
C THR A 415 -31.72 25.62 -24.23
N ARG A 416 -32.97 26.00 -24.54
CA ARG A 416 -33.60 27.20 -23.96
C ARG A 416 -34.05 26.99 -22.52
N VAL A 417 -34.69 25.86 -22.20
CA VAL A 417 -35.14 25.57 -20.82
C VAL A 417 -33.95 25.48 -19.85
N GLY A 418 -32.79 24.98 -20.29
CA GLY A 418 -31.57 24.98 -19.47
C GLY A 418 -30.96 26.36 -19.20
N ALA A 419 -31.18 27.34 -20.09
CA ALA A 419 -30.64 28.70 -19.93
C ALA A 419 -31.45 29.52 -18.92
N ASP A 420 -32.77 29.42 -18.96
CA ASP A 420 -33.67 30.17 -18.06
C ASP A 420 -33.56 29.66 -16.60
N VAL A 421 -33.28 28.37 -16.39
CA VAL A 421 -33.02 27.78 -15.07
C VAL A 421 -31.68 28.24 -14.49
N LEU A 422 -30.68 28.56 -15.31
CA LEU A 422 -29.40 29.10 -14.85
C LEU A 422 -29.44 30.62 -14.58
N ALA A 423 -30.39 31.34 -15.17
CA ALA A 423 -30.57 32.78 -14.96
C ALA A 423 -31.30 33.12 -13.64
N ALA A 424 -32.09 32.19 -13.09
CA ALA A 424 -32.89 32.40 -11.88
C ALA A 424 -32.14 32.16 -10.54
N ALA A 425 -30.87 31.76 -10.58
CA ALA A 425 -30.07 31.41 -9.39
C ALA A 425 -29.03 32.49 -9.00
N LYS A 426 -29.32 33.77 -9.28
CA LYS A 426 -28.40 34.89 -9.03
C LYS A 426 -29.09 36.07 -8.36
N GLU A 427 -29.32 35.93 -7.05
CA GLU A 427 -29.77 37.02 -6.18
C GLU A 427 -28.69 37.31 -5.13
N GLU A 428 -28.49 38.59 -4.78
CA GLU A 428 -27.28 39.05 -4.08
C GLU A 428 -27.29 38.77 -2.58
N VAL A 429 -26.26 38.08 -2.06
CA VAL A 429 -25.96 38.04 -0.63
C VAL A 429 -24.68 38.84 -0.35
N ARG A 430 -24.89 39.99 0.31
CA ARG A 430 -23.84 40.90 0.78
C ARG A 430 -22.94 40.21 1.80
N ALA A 431 -21.62 40.23 1.57
CA ALA A 431 -20.66 39.57 2.45
C ALA A 431 -20.64 40.17 3.88
N PRO A 432 -20.71 39.35 4.94
CA PRO A 432 -20.37 39.78 6.28
C PRO A 432 -18.84 39.92 6.44
N GLY A 433 -18.41 40.89 7.25
CA GLY A 433 -16.99 41.13 7.53
C GLY A 433 -16.33 40.04 8.39
N PRO A 434 -15.01 40.12 8.62
CA PRO A 434 -14.28 39.13 9.41
C PRO A 434 -14.79 39.09 10.87
N PRO A 435 -14.85 37.90 11.49
CA PRO A 435 -15.39 37.76 12.84
C PRO A 435 -14.47 38.39 13.89
N VAL A 436 -15.03 39.26 14.73
CA VAL A 436 -14.38 39.73 15.95
C VAL A 436 -14.35 38.57 16.95
N ALA A 437 -13.18 38.26 17.51
CA ALA A 437 -13.00 37.18 18.47
C ALA A 437 -13.80 37.44 19.76
N GLN A 438 -14.90 36.71 19.94
CA GLN A 438 -15.61 36.67 21.21
C GLN A 438 -14.85 35.77 22.19
N ARG A 439 -14.63 36.27 23.42
CA ARG A 439 -14.06 35.46 24.51
C ARG A 439 -15.00 34.32 24.84
N ILE A 440 -14.53 33.08 24.67
CA ILE A 440 -15.21 31.89 25.19
C ILE A 440 -15.17 31.97 26.72
N ILE A 441 -16.33 32.18 27.34
CA ILE A 441 -16.52 32.02 28.78
C ILE A 441 -16.89 30.54 29.00
N PRO A 442 -16.17 29.79 29.85
CA PRO A 442 -16.50 28.38 30.12
C PRO A 442 -17.86 28.27 30.84
N PRO A 443 -18.61 27.16 30.64
CA PRO A 443 -19.89 26.95 31.31
C PRO A 443 -19.71 26.87 32.83
N ALA A 444 -20.63 27.47 33.58
CA ALA A 444 -20.62 27.45 35.03
C ALA A 444 -20.85 26.01 35.56
N LEU A 445 -20.06 25.60 36.54
CA LEU A 445 -20.30 24.35 37.28
C LEU A 445 -21.64 24.44 38.05
N PRO A 446 -22.37 23.32 38.20
CA PRO A 446 -23.47 23.24 39.14
C PRO A 446 -22.95 23.40 40.58
N PRO A 447 -23.74 23.98 41.51
CA PRO A 447 -23.31 24.20 42.88
C PRO A 447 -23.11 22.87 43.61
N GLY A 448 -21.95 22.71 44.26
CA GLY A 448 -21.69 21.60 45.18
C GLY A 448 -22.46 21.75 46.50
N PRO A 449 -22.55 20.67 47.31
CA PRO A 449 -23.22 20.71 48.62
C PRO A 449 -22.48 21.63 49.60
N PRO A 450 -23.17 22.22 50.59
CA PRO A 450 -22.60 23.22 51.48
C PRO A 450 -21.53 22.63 52.40
N VAL A 451 -20.34 23.24 52.39
CA VAL A 451 -19.23 22.94 53.31
C VAL A 451 -19.39 23.78 54.58
N ALA A 452 -19.19 23.16 55.74
CA ALA A 452 -19.28 23.83 57.05
C ALA A 452 -18.15 24.85 57.27
N ALA A 453 -18.42 25.89 58.05
CA ALA A 453 -17.49 27.01 58.26
C ALA A 453 -16.26 26.63 59.12
N PRO A 454 -15.07 27.20 58.84
CA PRO A 454 -13.85 26.94 59.60
C PRO A 454 -13.77 27.75 60.90
N SER A 455 -13.22 27.14 61.96
CA SER A 455 -12.89 27.78 63.23
C SER A 455 -11.47 28.41 63.21
N LYS A 456 -11.25 29.39 64.12
CA LYS A 456 -10.06 30.27 64.18
C LYS A 456 -8.74 29.55 64.55
N PRO A 457 -7.57 30.15 64.22
CA PRO A 457 -6.24 29.60 64.48
C PRO A 457 -5.59 30.16 65.77
N PRO A 458 -4.51 29.53 66.28
CA PRO A 458 -3.42 30.17 67.02
C PRO A 458 -2.21 30.48 66.11
N ALA A 459 -1.22 31.20 66.63
CA ALA A 459 -0.23 31.94 65.83
C ALA A 459 1.25 31.61 66.12
N ALA A 460 2.09 32.00 65.14
CA ALA A 460 3.50 32.46 65.22
C ALA A 460 4.63 31.52 65.69
N GLU A 461 5.69 31.48 64.84
CA GLU A 461 7.14 31.49 65.15
C GLU A 461 7.75 30.33 66.00
N GLU A 462 9.02 29.92 65.88
CA GLU A 462 10.20 30.49 65.21
C GLU A 462 11.28 29.40 64.91
N ALA A 463 12.09 29.59 63.85
CA ALA A 463 13.50 29.22 63.65
C ALA A 463 14.10 27.78 63.93
N PRO A 464 15.29 27.42 63.36
CA PRO A 464 15.74 26.02 63.21
C PRO A 464 17.12 25.67 63.85
N SER A 465 17.49 24.38 63.94
CA SER A 465 18.84 23.88 63.55
C SER A 465 19.11 22.35 63.67
N ARG A 466 20.03 21.86 62.81
CA ARG A 466 21.06 20.81 62.98
C ARG A 466 20.74 19.32 63.33
N ALA A 467 20.98 18.47 62.31
CA ALA A 467 22.12 17.51 62.18
C ALA A 467 22.17 16.14 62.94
N SER A 468 23.09 15.28 62.47
CA SER A 468 23.47 13.90 62.89
C SER A 468 22.41 12.80 62.65
N GLU A 469 22.67 11.73 61.86
CA GLU A 469 23.52 10.53 62.12
C GLU A 469 22.91 9.58 63.18
N ALA A 470 22.96 8.25 63.11
CA ALA A 470 23.30 7.26 62.06
C ALA A 470 22.88 5.85 62.56
N MET A 471 22.94 4.80 61.70
CA MET A 471 23.13 3.37 62.09
C MET A 471 21.99 2.69 62.93
N VAL A 472 21.89 1.35 63.10
CA VAL A 472 22.18 0.13 62.29
C VAL A 472 21.41 -1.04 62.97
N GLU A 473 21.42 -2.26 62.38
CA GLU A 473 20.95 -3.55 62.95
C GLU A 473 19.41 -3.75 63.11
N ASN A 474 18.87 -4.97 63.18
CA ASN A 474 19.08 -6.27 62.49
C ASN A 474 18.14 -7.31 63.15
N ALA A 475 17.94 -8.47 62.50
CA ALA A 475 17.43 -9.72 63.06
C ALA A 475 15.95 -9.77 63.53
N ASP A 476 15.24 -10.91 63.62
CA ASP A 476 15.15 -12.24 62.94
C ASP A 476 13.88 -12.92 63.58
N ASP A 477 13.27 -14.05 63.19
CA ASP A 477 13.50 -15.10 62.16
C ASP A 477 12.12 -15.78 61.80
N ASP A 478 12.15 -17.00 61.25
CA ASP A 478 11.15 -18.09 61.34
C ASP A 478 9.81 -17.98 60.55
N GLU A 479 9.57 -18.75 59.46
CA GLU A 479 9.26 -20.21 59.34
C GLU A 479 7.74 -20.55 59.42
N VAL A 480 7.13 -21.54 58.73
CA VAL A 480 7.44 -22.33 57.52
C VAL A 480 6.14 -23.05 57.03
N SER A 481 6.05 -23.45 55.76
CA SER A 481 5.06 -24.37 55.13
C SER A 481 3.58 -23.92 55.00
N GLY A 482 2.79 -24.36 54.01
CA GLY A 482 3.11 -25.11 52.78
C GLY A 482 1.94 -25.98 52.27
N ASN A 483 1.58 -25.85 50.98
CA ASN A 483 0.90 -26.80 50.05
C ASN A 483 -0.35 -27.62 50.50
N ALA A 484 -1.30 -28.02 49.64
CA ALA A 484 -1.66 -27.69 48.25
C ALA A 484 -3.04 -28.32 47.91
N ASP A 485 -3.51 -28.06 46.68
CA ASP A 485 -4.46 -28.84 45.87
C ASP A 485 -5.99 -28.83 46.12
N THR A 486 -6.66 -28.77 44.96
CA THR A 486 -8.09 -28.81 44.57
C THR A 486 -8.58 -30.28 44.41
N PRO A 487 -9.79 -30.67 43.90
CA PRO A 487 -10.77 -29.90 43.08
C PRO A 487 -12.29 -30.24 43.17
N ASP A 488 -13.03 -29.64 42.22
CA ASP A 488 -14.21 -30.12 41.47
C ASP A 488 -15.68 -30.14 42.01
N ASP A 489 -16.52 -29.52 41.15
CA ASP A 489 -17.79 -29.97 40.56
C ASP A 489 -19.22 -29.71 41.12
N ALA A 490 -20.09 -29.47 40.13
CA ALA A 490 -21.53 -29.77 40.01
C ALA A 490 -22.65 -28.94 40.73
N ALA A 491 -23.32 -28.12 39.91
CA ALA A 491 -24.76 -28.22 39.55
C ALA A 491 -25.94 -27.81 40.50
N GLU A 492 -26.67 -26.79 40.02
CA GLU A 492 -28.15 -26.74 39.80
C GLU A 492 -29.16 -26.38 40.94
N VAL A 493 -30.23 -25.66 40.50
CA VAL A 493 -31.66 -25.63 40.96
C VAL A 493 -32.26 -24.27 41.43
N ALA A 494 -33.11 -23.69 40.56
CA ALA A 494 -34.31 -22.84 40.79
C ALA A 494 -34.18 -21.47 41.56
N ALA A 495 -35.12 -20.50 41.51
CA ALA A 495 -36.51 -20.48 41.00
C ALA A 495 -37.02 -19.07 40.54
N GLU A 496 -37.90 -19.08 39.53
CA GLU A 496 -39.06 -18.19 39.22
C GLU A 496 -39.10 -16.64 39.42
N ARG A 497 -39.48 -15.92 38.33
CA ARG A 497 -40.70 -15.07 38.12
C ARG A 497 -40.44 -14.00 37.02
N SER A 498 -41.00 -14.11 35.80
CA SER A 498 -42.32 -13.60 35.31
C SER A 498 -42.45 -12.05 35.34
N ALA A 499 -42.90 -11.29 34.32
CA ALA A 499 -43.73 -11.55 33.13
C ALA A 499 -43.48 -10.51 31.98
N VAL A 500 -43.42 -10.89 30.68
CA VAL A 500 -44.47 -10.80 29.60
C VAL A 500 -44.56 -9.51 28.75
N ALA A 501 -44.31 -9.66 27.43
CA ALA A 501 -45.04 -9.01 26.32
C ALA A 501 -44.89 -9.87 25.02
N ARG A 502 -45.84 -9.82 24.07
CA ARG A 502 -46.08 -10.87 23.05
C ARG A 502 -45.73 -10.46 21.59
N PRO A 503 -45.43 -11.42 20.69
CA PRO A 503 -45.36 -11.22 19.24
C PRO A 503 -46.71 -11.45 18.54
N VAL A 504 -46.83 -11.06 17.26
CA VAL A 504 -47.98 -11.37 16.39
C VAL A 504 -47.49 -11.81 14.99
N SER A 505 -48.13 -12.86 14.45
CA SER A 505 -48.00 -13.34 13.07
C SER A 505 -49.38 -13.36 12.39
N GLY A 506 -49.42 -13.35 11.05
CA GLY A 506 -50.69 -13.43 10.30
C GLY A 506 -50.48 -13.63 8.79
N VAL A 507 -51.21 -14.60 8.19
CA VAL A 507 -51.03 -15.10 6.81
C VAL A 507 -52.37 -15.18 6.08
N ARG A 508 -52.37 -14.94 4.75
CA ARG A 508 -53.29 -15.47 3.68
C ARG A 508 -52.74 -14.97 2.31
N SER A 509 -52.43 -15.73 1.24
CA SER A 509 -53.09 -16.80 0.44
C SER A 509 -54.33 -16.36 -0.37
N GLY A 510 -54.46 -16.57 -1.70
CA GLY A 510 -53.52 -17.05 -2.75
C GLY A 510 -54.20 -17.39 -4.12
N LYS A 511 -53.42 -17.84 -5.14
CA LYS A 511 -53.81 -18.54 -6.42
C LYS A 511 -54.51 -17.70 -7.55
N VAL A 512 -54.44 -17.93 -8.88
CA VAL A 512 -53.87 -19.02 -9.76
C VAL A 512 -53.71 -18.61 -11.28
N VAL A 513 -52.50 -18.79 -11.90
CA VAL A 513 -52.14 -19.50 -13.22
C VAL A 513 -52.58 -18.83 -14.59
N PRO A 514 -52.06 -19.17 -15.81
CA PRO A 514 -50.70 -18.95 -16.39
C PRO A 514 -50.63 -18.51 -17.90
N ALA A 515 -49.42 -18.27 -18.45
CA ALA A 515 -48.93 -18.52 -19.84
C ALA A 515 -47.72 -17.60 -20.17
N ALA A 516 -46.79 -17.79 -21.11
CA ALA A 516 -46.13 -18.89 -21.84
C ALA A 516 -45.32 -18.20 -22.98
N GLY A 517 -44.02 -18.54 -23.21
CA GLY A 517 -43.24 -17.99 -24.34
C GLY A 517 -41.77 -17.64 -24.00
N LYS A 518 -40.75 -18.50 -24.13
CA LYS A 518 -39.99 -19.02 -25.31
C LYS A 518 -38.92 -18.08 -25.95
N VAL A 519 -37.69 -18.61 -26.06
CA VAL A 519 -36.64 -18.40 -27.12
C VAL A 519 -35.46 -17.40 -26.90
N ALA A 520 -34.31 -17.97 -26.51
CA ALA A 520 -32.97 -18.03 -27.16
C ALA A 520 -32.07 -16.80 -27.52
N ARG A 521 -30.80 -16.93 -27.09
CA ARG A 521 -29.47 -16.80 -27.79
C ARG A 521 -29.19 -15.74 -28.90
N GLY A 522 -28.02 -15.11 -28.78
CA GLY A 522 -27.18 -14.47 -29.84
C GLY A 522 -26.32 -13.35 -29.25
N GLN A 523 -24.98 -13.32 -29.29
CA GLN A 523 -24.08 -13.01 -30.43
C GLN A 523 -24.53 -11.73 -31.20
N THR A 524 -23.73 -10.69 -31.46
CA THR A 524 -22.31 -10.60 -31.89
C THR A 524 -21.79 -9.17 -31.59
N ARG A 525 -20.59 -8.92 -31.03
CA ARG A 525 -19.31 -8.53 -31.69
C ARG A 525 -19.38 -7.69 -32.99
N GLN A 526 -18.46 -6.70 -33.07
CA GLN A 526 -18.04 -5.88 -34.24
C GLN A 526 -19.12 -4.92 -34.80
N ALA A 527 -18.87 -3.65 -35.14
CA ALA A 527 -17.65 -2.95 -35.55
C ALA A 527 -17.81 -1.42 -35.42
N GLN A 528 -16.72 -0.68 -35.21
CA GLN A 528 -16.58 0.67 -35.76
C GLN A 528 -15.11 1.09 -35.83
N ALA A 529 -14.62 1.30 -37.04
CA ALA A 529 -13.34 1.90 -37.35
C ALA A 529 -13.54 2.93 -38.47
N ALA A 530 -12.79 4.04 -38.39
CA ALA A 530 -12.57 5.06 -39.42
C ALA A 530 -13.79 5.82 -40.00
N LEU A 531 -13.92 7.10 -39.62
CA LEU A 531 -13.69 8.30 -40.46
C LEU A 531 -13.80 9.54 -39.53
N LEU A 532 -12.74 10.32 -39.24
CA LEU A 532 -12.18 11.44 -40.05
C LEU A 532 -13.20 12.52 -40.45
N GLY A 533 -13.10 13.73 -39.88
CA GLY A 533 -13.94 14.88 -40.31
C GLY A 533 -13.97 16.15 -39.45
N ALA A 534 -12.85 16.86 -39.31
CA ALA A 534 -12.70 18.32 -39.14
C ALA A 534 -13.66 19.16 -38.25
N ALA A 535 -13.15 19.65 -37.11
CA ALA A 535 -13.06 21.07 -36.71
C ALA A 535 -12.41 21.16 -35.30
N GLY A 536 -11.49 22.07 -34.96
CA GLY A 536 -10.92 23.15 -35.75
C GLY A 536 -10.63 24.38 -34.88
N ASN A 537 -9.53 24.38 -34.13
CA ASN A 537 -8.81 25.63 -33.86
C ASN A 537 -7.33 25.37 -33.56
N ALA A 538 -6.44 26.20 -34.12
CA ALA A 538 -5.01 25.94 -34.17
C ALA A 538 -4.21 26.95 -33.35
N LEU A 539 -3.18 26.45 -32.66
CA LEU A 539 -1.97 27.22 -32.36
C LEU A 539 -0.83 26.57 -33.14
N ALA A 540 -0.19 27.35 -34.02
CA ALA A 540 0.78 26.82 -34.97
C ALA A 540 2.13 26.54 -34.31
N VAL A 541 2.62 25.32 -34.48
CA VAL A 541 4.03 24.95 -34.26
C VAL A 541 4.53 24.29 -35.54
N SER A 542 5.59 24.85 -36.13
CA SER A 542 6.16 24.35 -37.38
C SER A 542 6.70 22.92 -37.24
N PRO A 543 6.58 22.06 -38.25
CA PRO A 543 7.08 20.70 -38.18
C PRO A 543 8.61 20.69 -38.14
N VAL A 544 9.19 20.20 -37.04
CA VAL A 544 10.63 19.99 -36.90
C VAL A 544 11.08 18.92 -37.91
N THR A 545 12.03 19.28 -38.77
CA THR A 545 12.66 18.33 -39.69
C THR A 545 13.50 17.32 -38.92
N VAL A 546 12.98 16.09 -38.77
CA VAL A 546 13.63 15.02 -38.01
C VAL A 546 14.91 14.55 -38.73
N GLY A 547 16.07 14.95 -38.18
CA GLY A 547 17.39 14.62 -38.73
C GLY A 547 17.67 13.10 -38.82
N PRO A 548 18.61 12.68 -39.69
CA PRO A 548 18.94 11.26 -39.86
C PRO A 548 19.44 10.60 -38.56
N ALA A 549 20.24 11.30 -37.75
CA ALA A 549 20.71 10.80 -36.46
C ALA A 549 19.57 10.46 -35.49
N HIS A 550 18.52 11.29 -35.41
CA HIS A 550 17.37 11.03 -34.54
C HIS A 550 16.59 9.76 -34.93
N ARG A 551 16.50 9.44 -36.23
CA ARG A 551 15.89 8.19 -36.71
C ARG A 551 16.72 6.98 -36.27
N VAL A 552 18.04 7.05 -36.42
CA VAL A 552 18.96 5.98 -35.99
C VAL A 552 18.98 5.81 -34.47
N LEU A 553 18.97 6.92 -33.70
CA LEU A 553 18.85 6.90 -32.24
C LEU A 553 17.57 6.20 -31.78
N THR A 554 16.43 6.54 -32.40
CA THR A 554 15.13 5.95 -32.07
C THR A 554 15.08 4.45 -32.39
N ALA A 555 15.66 4.03 -33.52
CA ALA A 555 15.81 2.61 -33.87
C ALA A 555 16.72 1.88 -32.86
N GLY A 556 17.88 2.45 -32.50
CA GLY A 556 18.78 1.89 -31.50
C GLY A 556 18.14 1.73 -30.11
N ARG A 557 17.35 2.73 -29.67
CA ARG A 557 16.54 2.65 -28.44
C ARG A 557 15.44 1.58 -28.50
N ALA A 558 14.86 1.31 -29.67
CA ALA A 558 13.93 0.19 -29.84
C ALA A 558 14.64 -1.16 -29.72
N LEU A 559 15.76 -1.35 -30.42
CA LEU A 559 16.58 -2.56 -30.35
C LEU A 559 17.11 -2.84 -28.93
N GLN A 560 17.46 -1.79 -28.18
CA GLN A 560 17.86 -1.90 -26.77
C GLN A 560 16.72 -2.43 -25.89
N ARG A 561 15.47 -1.98 -26.10
CA ARG A 561 14.28 -2.48 -25.38
C ARG A 561 13.92 -3.92 -25.76
N GLU A 562 14.23 -4.33 -26.98
CA GLU A 562 14.08 -5.73 -27.45
C GLU A 562 15.22 -6.65 -26.98
N GLY A 563 16.25 -6.13 -26.30
CA GLY A 563 17.40 -6.90 -25.84
C GLY A 563 18.43 -7.23 -26.94
N LYS A 564 18.28 -6.68 -28.15
CA LYS A 564 19.20 -6.87 -29.29
C LYS A 564 20.41 -5.95 -29.17
N TYR A 565 21.23 -6.17 -28.14
CA TYR A 565 22.31 -5.25 -27.76
C TYR A 565 23.41 -5.10 -28.83
N THR A 566 23.70 -6.14 -29.63
CA THR A 566 24.65 -6.04 -30.75
C THR A 566 24.19 -5.05 -31.81
N ASP A 567 22.90 -5.08 -32.14
CA ASP A 567 22.31 -4.25 -33.20
C ASP A 567 22.07 -2.83 -32.70
N ALA A 568 21.60 -2.71 -31.44
CA ALA A 568 21.50 -1.44 -30.74
C ALA A 568 22.86 -0.71 -30.66
N ARG A 569 23.97 -1.45 -30.44
CA ARG A 569 25.33 -0.88 -30.45
C ARG A 569 25.70 -0.36 -31.83
N ASN A 570 25.41 -1.12 -32.88
CA ASN A 570 25.71 -0.72 -34.25
C ASN A 570 24.90 0.54 -34.63
N SER A 571 23.61 0.62 -34.25
CA SER A 571 22.80 1.83 -34.39
C SER A 571 23.34 3.00 -33.57
N ALA A 572 23.75 2.79 -32.31
CA ALA A 572 24.30 3.85 -31.47
C ALA A 572 25.64 4.41 -31.99
N ARG A 573 26.49 3.56 -32.56
CA ARG A 573 27.72 3.98 -33.26
C ARG A 573 27.42 4.79 -34.52
N GLU A 574 26.42 4.37 -35.31
CA GLU A 574 25.99 5.12 -36.50
C GLU A 574 25.35 6.46 -36.13
N CYS A 575 24.58 6.54 -35.04
CA CYS A 575 24.08 7.78 -34.45
C CYS A 575 25.24 8.74 -34.15
N ALA A 576 26.25 8.28 -33.38
CA ALA A 576 27.41 9.09 -33.01
C ALA A 576 28.28 9.49 -34.23
N ARG A 577 28.25 8.71 -35.32
CA ARG A 577 28.92 9.05 -36.59
C ARG A 577 28.16 10.12 -37.38
N LEU A 578 26.82 10.07 -37.37
CA LEU A 578 25.96 11.03 -38.06
C LEU A 578 25.89 12.38 -37.34
N GLU A 579 25.98 12.40 -36.01
CA GLU A 579 25.92 13.61 -35.20
C GLU A 579 26.87 13.53 -33.97
N PRO A 580 28.18 13.77 -34.14
CA PRO A 580 29.18 13.61 -33.07
C PRO A 580 29.05 14.59 -31.88
N GLY A 581 28.16 15.59 -31.98
CA GLY A 581 27.81 16.49 -30.88
C GLY A 581 26.58 16.03 -30.08
N ASN A 582 25.89 14.97 -30.50
CA ASN A 582 24.65 14.53 -29.87
C ASN A 582 24.94 13.61 -28.67
N ALA A 583 24.83 14.17 -27.47
CA ALA A 583 25.05 13.46 -26.20
C ALA A 583 24.24 12.15 -26.10
N GLU A 584 23.01 12.12 -26.63
CA GLU A 584 22.11 10.97 -26.54
C GLU A 584 22.60 9.75 -27.33
N CYS A 585 23.39 9.95 -28.39
CA CYS A 585 24.06 8.84 -29.08
C CYS A 585 25.09 8.16 -28.16
N TYR A 586 25.88 8.94 -27.42
CA TYR A 586 26.89 8.45 -26.49
C TYR A 586 26.28 7.82 -25.23
N LEU A 587 25.16 8.37 -24.74
CA LEU A 587 24.39 7.75 -23.64
C LEU A 587 23.89 6.36 -24.02
N LEU A 588 23.27 6.22 -25.20
CA LEU A 588 22.82 4.92 -25.71
C LEU A 588 24.00 3.96 -25.91
N LEU A 589 25.10 4.44 -26.48
CA LEU A 589 26.29 3.63 -26.74
C LEU A 589 26.94 3.13 -25.44
N GLY A 590 27.09 3.98 -24.42
CA GLY A 590 27.58 3.61 -23.09
C GLY A 590 26.69 2.56 -22.42
N ALA A 591 25.38 2.77 -22.43
CA ALA A 591 24.41 1.84 -21.86
C ALA A 591 24.41 0.46 -22.55
N VAL A 592 24.70 0.41 -23.85
CA VAL A 592 24.73 -0.84 -24.61
C VAL A 592 26.07 -1.57 -24.50
N GLU A 593 27.22 -0.89 -24.54
CA GLU A 593 28.53 -1.55 -24.37
C GLU A 593 28.65 -2.19 -22.96
N VAL A 594 28.14 -1.53 -21.91
CA VAL A 594 28.03 -2.13 -20.55
C VAL A 594 27.20 -3.42 -20.57
N LYS A 595 26.08 -3.46 -21.29
CA LYS A 595 25.24 -4.67 -21.42
C LYS A 595 25.90 -5.78 -22.23
N LEU A 596 26.91 -5.46 -23.04
CA LEU A 596 27.77 -6.41 -23.76
C LEU A 596 29.04 -6.80 -22.95
N GLY A 597 29.13 -6.43 -21.67
CA GLY A 597 30.27 -6.74 -20.81
C GLY A 597 31.52 -5.86 -21.03
N ARG A 598 31.40 -4.81 -21.85
CA ARG A 598 32.50 -3.91 -22.23
C ARG A 598 32.48 -2.66 -21.36
N ILE A 599 32.92 -2.84 -20.13
CA ILE A 599 32.78 -1.83 -19.07
C ILE A 599 33.64 -0.59 -19.37
N GLU A 600 34.89 -0.77 -19.83
CA GLU A 600 35.77 0.35 -20.17
C GLU A 600 35.26 1.17 -21.37
N GLU A 601 34.81 0.50 -22.44
CA GLU A 601 34.14 1.18 -23.57
C GLU A 601 32.89 1.92 -23.09
N GLY A 602 32.12 1.31 -22.20
CA GLY A 602 30.95 1.92 -21.57
C GLY A 602 31.29 3.21 -20.83
N ALA A 603 32.29 3.15 -19.95
CA ALA A 603 32.78 4.30 -19.18
C ALA A 603 33.28 5.43 -20.10
N ARG A 604 34.10 5.14 -21.11
CA ARG A 604 34.59 6.15 -22.07
C ARG A 604 33.44 6.87 -22.79
N ASN A 605 32.39 6.15 -23.20
CA ASN A 605 31.20 6.75 -23.82
C ASN A 605 30.37 7.57 -22.82
N TYR A 606 30.31 7.16 -21.55
CA TYR A 606 29.64 7.91 -20.50
C TYR A 606 30.36 9.22 -20.13
N HIS A 607 31.69 9.24 -20.07
CA HIS A 607 32.45 10.51 -19.96
C HIS A 607 32.15 11.41 -21.17
N ARG A 608 32.16 10.87 -22.40
CA ARG A 608 31.84 11.64 -23.61
C ARG A 608 30.41 12.18 -23.63
N PHE A 609 29.45 11.46 -23.05
CA PHE A 609 28.11 11.98 -22.83
C PHE A 609 28.12 13.17 -21.85
N LEU A 610 28.84 13.09 -20.72
CA LEU A 610 28.92 14.18 -19.74
C LEU A 610 29.63 15.43 -20.29
N GLU A 611 30.57 15.29 -21.22
CA GLU A 611 31.19 16.42 -21.94
C GLU A 611 30.23 17.15 -22.89
N LEU A 612 29.22 16.45 -23.43
CA LEU A 612 28.31 16.95 -24.46
C LEU A 612 26.90 17.28 -23.94
N ALA A 613 26.53 16.77 -22.78
CA ALA A 613 25.21 16.95 -22.19
C ALA A 613 25.06 18.38 -21.61
N PRO A 614 23.88 19.01 -21.78
CA PRO A 614 23.51 20.21 -21.03
C PRO A 614 23.63 19.99 -19.51
N SER A 615 23.92 21.07 -18.76
CA SER A 615 24.10 21.02 -17.30
C SER A 615 22.83 20.65 -16.52
N ASP A 616 21.66 20.78 -17.14
CA ASP A 616 20.34 20.37 -16.63
C ASP A 616 19.89 18.99 -17.14
N HIS A 617 20.73 18.26 -17.88
CA HIS A 617 20.34 17.00 -18.49
C HIS A 617 20.00 15.94 -17.41
N PRO A 618 18.78 15.36 -17.38
CA PRO A 618 18.26 14.63 -16.22
C PRO A 618 19.02 13.33 -15.88
N LEU A 619 19.79 12.82 -16.83
CA LEU A 619 20.59 11.60 -16.66
C LEU A 619 22.07 11.84 -16.33
N ALA A 620 22.54 13.10 -16.26
CA ALA A 620 23.94 13.43 -15.96
C ALA A 620 24.37 12.93 -14.57
N SER A 621 23.58 13.20 -13.53
CA SER A 621 23.81 12.71 -12.16
C SER A 621 23.81 11.18 -12.06
N THR A 622 22.95 10.51 -12.84
CA THR A 622 22.88 9.05 -12.89
C THR A 622 24.14 8.46 -13.53
N VAL A 623 24.64 9.05 -14.61
CA VAL A 623 25.87 8.60 -15.27
C VAL A 623 27.12 8.85 -14.41
N LEU A 624 27.20 9.98 -13.71
CA LEU A 624 28.28 10.25 -12.75
C LEU A 624 28.37 9.16 -11.66
N ARG A 625 27.25 8.74 -11.08
CA ARG A 625 27.23 7.64 -10.10
C ARG A 625 27.68 6.30 -10.71
N ILE A 626 27.28 6.00 -11.95
CA ILE A 626 27.69 4.77 -12.64
C ILE A 626 29.21 4.75 -12.86
N LEU A 627 29.82 5.89 -13.18
CA LEU A 627 31.28 6.01 -13.32
C LEU A 627 32.00 5.84 -11.98
N GLN A 628 31.49 6.44 -10.90
CA GLN A 628 32.02 6.23 -9.54
C GLN A 628 31.95 4.75 -9.09
N GLU A 629 30.91 4.02 -9.49
CA GLU A 629 30.79 2.57 -9.23
C GLU A 629 31.77 1.71 -10.07
N TYR A 630 32.35 2.27 -11.15
CA TYR A 630 33.37 1.61 -11.97
C TYR A 630 34.79 1.96 -11.52
N GLU A 631 35.05 3.19 -11.08
CA GLU A 631 36.35 3.60 -10.51
C GLU A 631 36.64 2.95 -9.14
N ALA A 632 35.61 2.44 -8.47
CA ALA A 632 35.71 1.73 -7.19
C ALA A 632 35.85 0.20 -7.31
N ARG A 633 36.13 -0.33 -8.51
CA ARG A 633 36.27 -1.77 -8.81
C ARG A 633 37.59 -2.09 -9.51
#